data_AF-A0A2G6R4C7-F1
#
_entry.id   AF-A0A2G6R4C7-F1
#
_cell.length_a   1.000
_cell.length_b   1.000
_cell.length_c   1.000
_cell.angle_alpha   90.00
_cell.angle_beta   90.00
_cell.angle_gamma   90.00
#
_symmetry.space_group_name_H-M   'P 1'
#
loop_
_entity.id
_entity.type
_entity.pdbx_description
1 polymer ?
#
loop_
_entity_poly.entity_id
_entity_poly.type
_entity_poly.pdbx_seq_one_letter_code
_entity_poly.pdbx_strand_id
1 'polypeptide(L)'
;MSIFAIQSLVGGFLDEDLHNFNKKFDDWCVQFESYDDAMTIVQTLENRKSVVVVEITPLSYPKYFFSSLQGTIYLTRQVEGKIICALEPFMGASFKIAICDLKTKSVKLTQTSYKSISSVEAAFTNFSV
;
A
#
# COMPACT_ATOMS: atom_id res chain seq x y z
N MET A 1 -5.95 12.65 -5.28
CA MET A 1 -4.73 12.15 -5.94
C MET A 1 -4.96 10.68 -6.15
N SER A 2 -5.17 10.28 -7.40
CA SER A 2 -5.16 8.87 -7.79
C SER A 2 -3.75 8.53 -8.21
N ILE A 3 -3.29 7.33 -7.87
CA ILE A 3 -1.99 6.82 -8.24
C ILE A 3 -2.27 5.56 -9.06
N PHE A 4 -1.76 5.49 -10.27
CA PHE A 4 -1.86 4.31 -11.12
C PHE A 4 -0.48 3.68 -11.30
N ALA A 5 -0.46 2.37 -11.46
CA ALA A 5 0.76 1.60 -11.72
C ALA A 5 0.48 0.52 -12.76
N ILE A 6 1.54 0.02 -13.40
CA ILE A 6 1.45 -1.11 -14.32
C ILE A 6 1.82 -2.37 -13.56
N GLN A 7 0.92 -3.35 -13.55
CA GLN A 7 1.09 -4.62 -12.87
C GLN A 7 1.11 -5.77 -13.87
N SER A 8 1.99 -6.75 -13.68
CA SER A 8 1.92 -8.00 -14.44
C SER A 8 0.73 -8.86 -13.99
N LEU A 9 0.13 -9.61 -14.92
CA LEU A 9 -0.92 -10.59 -14.62
C LEU A 9 -0.46 -11.70 -13.65
N VAL A 10 0.84 -12.00 -13.60
CA VAL A 10 1.41 -12.95 -12.64
C VAL A 10 1.84 -12.30 -11.33
N GLY A 11 1.56 -11.01 -11.17
CA GLY A 11 1.92 -10.19 -10.01
C GLY A 11 3.22 -9.40 -10.19
N GLY A 12 3.37 -8.36 -9.39
CA GLY A 12 4.49 -7.43 -9.43
C GLY A 12 4.25 -6.19 -10.31
N PHE A 13 4.98 -5.12 -10.04
CA PHE A 13 4.79 -3.78 -10.59
C PHE A 13 6.00 -3.37 -11.42
N LEU A 14 5.75 -2.74 -12.56
CA LEU A 14 6.80 -2.31 -13.47
C LEU A 14 7.74 -1.31 -12.79
N ASP A 15 9.05 -1.55 -12.92
CA ASP A 15 10.08 -0.65 -12.41
C ASP A 15 10.18 0.64 -13.25
N GLU A 16 10.86 1.64 -12.70
CA GLU A 16 11.09 2.93 -13.35
C GLU A 16 11.89 2.80 -14.66
N ASP A 17 12.72 1.77 -14.77
CA ASP A 17 13.51 1.45 -15.97
C ASP A 17 12.66 0.78 -17.07
N LEU A 18 11.41 0.40 -16.79
CA LEU A 18 10.47 -0.28 -17.69
C LEU A 18 10.92 -1.67 -18.15
N HIS A 19 11.79 -2.34 -17.41
CA HIS A 19 12.38 -3.63 -17.79
C HIS A 19 11.95 -4.77 -16.86
N ASN A 20 11.78 -4.52 -15.56
CA ASN A 20 11.51 -5.57 -14.57
C ASN A 20 10.22 -5.32 -13.79
N PHE A 21 9.74 -6.37 -13.13
CA PHE A 21 8.58 -6.31 -12.25
C PHE A 21 8.98 -6.55 -10.80
N ASN A 22 8.82 -5.53 -9.97
CA ASN A 22 9.03 -5.60 -8.53
C ASN A 22 7.87 -6.33 -7.86
N LYS A 23 8.15 -7.31 -6.99
CA LYS A 23 7.12 -8.09 -6.31
C LYS A 23 6.16 -7.24 -5.46
N LYS A 24 6.63 -6.09 -4.96
CA LYS A 24 5.86 -5.14 -4.16
C LYS A 24 5.88 -3.80 -4.87
N PHE A 25 4.81 -3.04 -4.72
CA PHE A 25 4.79 -1.64 -5.13
C PHE A 25 5.65 -0.85 -4.13
N ASP A 26 6.72 -0.27 -4.64
CA ASP A 26 7.72 0.50 -3.89
C ASP A 26 8.12 1.78 -4.64
N ASP A 27 9.09 2.51 -4.11
CA ASP A 27 9.51 3.80 -4.65
C ASP A 27 10.25 3.69 -6.00
N TRP A 28 10.66 2.48 -6.39
CA TRP A 28 11.27 2.21 -7.70
C TRP A 28 10.24 1.76 -8.74
N CYS A 29 8.97 1.64 -8.36
CA CYS A 29 7.90 1.34 -9.30
C CYS A 29 7.43 2.60 -10.01
N VAL A 30 7.15 2.49 -11.31
CA VAL A 30 6.59 3.60 -12.08
C VAL A 30 5.18 3.95 -11.58
N GLN A 31 4.91 5.25 -11.45
CA GLN A 31 3.64 5.79 -10.96
C GLN A 31 3.09 6.81 -11.94
N PHE A 32 1.77 6.81 -12.12
CA PHE A 32 1.07 7.73 -13.00
C PHE A 32 -0.04 8.45 -12.25
N GLU A 33 -0.26 9.72 -12.57
CA GLU A 33 -1.35 10.52 -12.02
C GLU A 33 -2.68 10.27 -12.75
N SER A 34 -2.61 9.75 -13.97
CA SER A 34 -3.78 9.44 -14.80
C SER A 34 -3.70 8.03 -15.39
N TYR A 35 -4.88 7.45 -15.64
CA TYR A 35 -5.00 6.16 -16.33
C TYR A 35 -4.50 6.25 -17.78
N ASP A 36 -4.74 7.37 -18.45
CA ASP A 36 -4.38 7.55 -19.86
C ASP A 36 -2.86 7.62 -20.07
N ASP A 37 -2.13 8.25 -19.13
CA ASP A 37 -0.67 8.26 -19.13
C ASP A 37 -0.11 6.84 -18.94
N ALA A 38 -0.66 6.10 -17.99
CA ALA A 38 -0.28 4.70 -17.75
C ALA A 38 -0.55 3.83 -18.99
N MET A 39 -1.69 4.04 -19.65
CA MET A 39 -2.06 3.30 -20.85
C MET A 39 -1.13 3.60 -22.03
N THR A 40 -0.65 4.84 -22.15
CA THR A 40 0.33 5.22 -23.18
C THR A 40 1.61 4.40 -23.02
N ILE A 41 2.09 4.19 -21.79
CA ILE A 41 3.26 3.33 -21.53
C ILE A 41 2.94 1.86 -21.83
N VAL A 42 1.77 1.34 -21.42
CA VAL A 42 1.39 -0.03 -21.77
C VAL A 42 1.41 -0.27 -23.28
N GLN A 43 1.06 0.74 -24.08
CA GLN A 43 1.13 0.65 -25.54
C GLN A 43 2.56 0.66 -26.08
N THR A 44 3.58 1.15 -25.36
CA THR A 44 4.97 1.07 -25.85
C THR A 44 5.65 -0.24 -25.50
N LEU A 45 5.17 -0.96 -24.48
CA LEU A 45 5.73 -2.24 -24.06
C LEU A 45 5.51 -3.35 -25.12
N GLU A 46 6.53 -4.17 -25.35
CA GLU A 46 6.44 -5.33 -26.26
C GLU A 46 5.47 -6.40 -25.74
N ASN A 47 5.32 -6.52 -24.41
CA ASN A 47 4.53 -7.54 -23.74
C ASN A 47 3.13 -7.07 -23.29
N ARG A 48 2.42 -6.33 -24.15
CA ARG A 48 1.12 -5.70 -23.82
C ARG A 48 0.06 -6.64 -23.24
N LYS A 49 0.10 -7.93 -23.60
CA LYS A 49 -0.92 -8.94 -23.22
C LYS A 49 -0.75 -9.49 -21.80
N SER A 50 0.38 -9.23 -21.13
CA SER A 50 0.69 -9.79 -19.80
C SER A 50 0.69 -8.75 -18.69
N VAL A 51 0.20 -7.54 -18.97
CA VAL A 51 0.19 -6.41 -18.03
C VAL A 51 -1.17 -5.73 -17.98
N VAL A 52 -1.47 -5.10 -16.86
CA VAL A 52 -2.70 -4.33 -16.60
C VAL A 52 -2.36 -3.04 -15.87
N VAL A 53 -3.16 -1.99 -16.09
CA VAL A 53 -3.09 -0.76 -15.29
C VAL A 53 -3.96 -0.96 -14.06
N VAL A 54 -3.41 -0.69 -12.88
CA VAL A 54 -4.11 -0.80 -11.59
C VAL A 54 -4.09 0.53 -10.86
N GLU A 55 -5.19 0.86 -10.19
CA GLU A 55 -5.22 1.99 -9.26
C GLU A 55 -4.66 1.54 -7.91
N ILE A 56 -3.64 2.25 -7.45
CA ILE A 56 -3.06 2.12 -6.13
C ILE A 56 -3.98 2.88 -5.17
N THR A 57 -4.51 2.17 -4.18
CA THR A 57 -5.46 2.74 -3.22
C THR A 57 -4.83 2.88 -1.82
N PRO A 58 -5.35 3.79 -0.97
CA PRO A 58 -4.96 3.86 0.44
C PRO A 58 -5.16 2.55 1.20
N LEU A 59 -6.07 1.68 0.76
CA LEU A 59 -6.30 0.39 1.38
C LEU A 59 -5.21 -0.63 1.00
N SER A 60 -4.80 -0.64 -0.27
CA SER A 60 -3.78 -1.55 -0.80
C SER A 60 -2.37 -1.13 -0.39
N TYR A 61 -2.09 0.18 -0.48
CA TYR A 61 -0.75 0.75 -0.31
C TYR A 61 -0.77 2.06 0.49
N PRO A 62 -1.18 2.02 1.78
CA PRO A 62 -1.40 3.21 2.61
C PRO A 62 -0.17 4.12 2.75
N LYS A 63 1.06 3.61 2.71
CA LYS A 63 2.28 4.43 2.85
C LYS A 63 2.36 5.58 1.84
N TYR A 64 1.86 5.38 0.63
CA TYR A 64 1.87 6.39 -0.43
C TYR A 64 0.83 7.51 -0.22
N PHE A 65 -0.13 7.28 0.68
CA PHE A 65 -1.19 8.25 1.00
C PHE A 65 -1.01 8.92 2.36
N PHE A 66 -0.11 8.38 3.19
CA PHE A 66 0.11 8.78 4.57
C PHE A 66 1.61 8.89 4.84
N SER A 67 2.21 10.04 4.59
CA SER A 67 3.67 10.25 4.71
C SER A 67 4.23 9.99 6.11
N SER A 68 3.40 10.14 7.15
CA SER A 68 3.78 9.83 8.55
C SER A 68 3.65 8.34 8.91
N LEU A 69 3.12 7.50 8.00
CA LEU A 69 2.97 6.07 8.23
C LEU A 69 4.28 5.35 7.90
N GLN A 70 4.95 4.86 8.94
CA GLN A 70 6.22 4.14 8.82
C GLN A 70 6.08 2.68 9.29
N GLY A 71 7.05 1.85 8.92
CA GLY A 71 7.11 0.44 9.30
C GLY A 71 6.54 -0.53 8.26
N THR A 72 6.60 -1.83 8.55
CA THR A 72 6.08 -2.89 7.68
C THR A 72 4.61 -3.12 7.97
N ILE A 73 3.76 -3.01 6.96
CA ILE A 73 2.30 -3.16 7.09
C ILE A 73 1.93 -4.59 6.72
N TYR A 74 1.18 -5.25 7.61
CA TYR A 74 0.78 -6.64 7.46
C TYR A 74 -0.69 -6.77 7.11
N LEU A 75 -1.53 -5.93 7.70
CA LEU A 75 -2.97 -5.91 7.46
C LEU A 75 -3.47 -4.48 7.30
N THR A 76 -4.46 -4.31 6.44
CA THR A 76 -5.18 -3.06 6.23
C THR A 76 -6.68 -3.30 6.17
N ARG A 77 -7.46 -2.36 6.70
CA ARG A 77 -8.93 -2.39 6.62
C ARG A 77 -9.46 -0.97 6.65
N GLN A 78 -10.52 -0.71 5.89
CA GLN A 78 -11.21 0.57 5.93
C GLN A 78 -12.41 0.51 6.88
N VAL A 79 -12.50 1.48 7.81
CA VAL A 79 -13.61 1.64 8.75
C VAL A 79 -13.89 3.13 8.93
N GLU A 80 -15.13 3.57 8.72
CA GLU A 80 -15.58 4.96 8.98
C GLU A 80 -14.66 6.07 8.43
N GLY A 81 -14.26 5.95 7.16
CA GLY A 81 -13.39 6.92 6.51
C GLY A 81 -11.94 6.91 7.01
N LYS A 82 -11.53 5.87 7.73
CA LYS A 82 -10.15 5.66 8.19
C LYS A 82 -9.60 4.35 7.66
N ILE A 83 -8.29 4.31 7.40
CA ILE A 83 -7.53 3.10 7.11
C ILE A 83 -6.84 2.66 8.40
N ILE A 84 -7.25 1.50 8.90
CA ILE A 84 -6.62 0.85 10.04
C ILE A 84 -5.53 -0.06 9.51
N CYS A 85 -4.32 0.04 10.05
CA CYS A 85 -3.18 -0.78 9.65
C CYS A 85 -2.63 -1.55 10.86
N ALA A 86 -2.40 -2.85 10.73
CA ALA A 86 -1.51 -3.58 11.64
C ALA A 86 -0.09 -3.52 11.08
N LEU A 87 0.86 -3.00 11.87
CA LEU A 87 2.21 -2.76 11.40
C LEU A 87 3.28 -3.07 12.44
N GLU A 88 4.48 -3.35 11.95
CA GLU A 88 5.72 -3.39 12.71
C GLU A 88 6.50 -2.10 12.43
N PRO A 89 6.67 -1.17 13.39
CA PRO A 89 7.27 0.15 13.11
C PRO A 89 8.69 0.11 12.53
N PHE A 90 9.49 -0.85 12.97
CA PHE A 90 10.83 -1.16 12.46
C PHE A 90 11.11 -2.63 12.77
N MET A 91 12.03 -3.25 12.02
CA MET A 91 12.32 -4.68 12.15
C MET A 91 12.67 -5.08 13.59
N GLY A 92 11.95 -6.04 14.14
CA GLY A 92 12.11 -6.53 15.52
C GLY A 92 11.35 -5.72 16.59
N ALA A 93 10.60 -4.69 16.19
CA ALA A 93 9.73 -3.95 17.11
C ALA A 93 8.48 -4.76 17.49
N SER A 94 7.84 -4.38 18.60
CA SER A 94 6.48 -4.85 18.87
C SER A 94 5.49 -4.26 17.85
N PHE A 95 4.55 -5.07 17.40
CA PHE A 95 3.50 -4.69 16.46
C PHE A 95 2.57 -3.66 17.09
N LYS A 96 1.99 -2.80 16.25
CA LYS A 96 1.03 -1.75 16.64
C LYS A 96 -0.10 -1.65 15.64
N ILE A 97 -1.18 -1.00 16.06
CA ILE A 97 -2.26 -0.58 15.17
C ILE A 97 -2.07 0.91 14.87
N ALA A 98 -2.12 1.28 13.59
CA ALA A 98 -2.18 2.65 13.14
C ALA A 98 -3.58 2.98 12.63
N ILE A 99 -4.03 4.20 12.92
CA ILE A 99 -5.30 4.76 12.47
C ILE A 99 -4.95 5.92 11.54
N CYS A 100 -5.29 5.78 10.26
CA CYS A 100 -4.97 6.77 9.22
C CYS A 100 -6.27 7.42 8.72
N ASP A 101 -6.43 8.72 8.90
CA ASP A 101 -7.66 9.43 8.54
C ASP A 101 -7.64 9.87 7.07
N LEU A 102 -8.59 9.38 6.25
CA LEU A 102 -8.58 9.66 4.81
C LEU A 102 -8.79 11.15 4.48
N LYS A 103 -9.45 11.91 5.38
CA LYS A 103 -9.79 13.33 5.19
C LYS A 103 -8.65 14.24 5.63
N THR A 104 -8.10 14.03 6.83
CA THR A 104 -7.04 14.90 7.38
C THR A 104 -5.62 14.44 7.00
N LYS A 105 -5.49 13.21 6.50
CA LYS A 105 -4.20 12.52 6.25
C LYS A 105 -3.37 12.29 7.52
N SER A 106 -3.96 12.47 8.70
CA SER A 106 -3.26 12.23 9.97
C SER A 106 -3.10 10.74 10.26
N VAL A 107 -1.97 10.37 10.86
CA VAL A 107 -1.68 9.01 11.32
C VAL A 107 -1.51 9.00 12.83
N LYS A 108 -2.22 8.11 13.52
CA LYS A 108 -2.09 7.91 14.97
C LYS A 108 -1.81 6.45 15.29
N LEU A 109 -0.74 6.17 16.02
CA LEU A 109 -0.46 4.85 16.56
C LEU A 109 -1.20 4.63 17.88
N THR A 110 -1.69 3.42 18.10
CA THR A 110 -2.22 3.01 19.40
C THR A 110 -1.11 2.96 20.45
N GLN A 111 -1.46 3.21 21.71
CA GLN A 111 -0.53 3.06 22.84
C GLN A 111 -0.16 1.59 23.07
N THR A 112 -1.14 0.70 22.91
CA THR A 112 -0.95 -0.75 23.04
C THR A 112 0.00 -1.27 21.97
N SER A 113 0.94 -2.10 22.42
CA SER A 113 1.87 -2.85 21.59
C SER A 113 1.63 -4.36 21.74
N TYR A 114 1.95 -5.11 20.69
CA TYR A 114 1.68 -6.53 20.57
C TYR A 114 2.98 -7.26 20.25
N LYS A 115 3.26 -8.36 20.97
CA LYS A 115 4.54 -9.07 20.85
C LYS A 115 4.62 -9.97 19.62
N SER A 116 3.48 -10.39 19.07
CA SER A 116 3.42 -11.31 17.93
C SER A 116 2.39 -10.84 16.90
N ILE A 117 2.57 -11.29 15.66
CA ILE A 117 1.62 -11.01 14.57
C ILE A 117 0.21 -11.49 14.96
N SER A 118 0.04 -12.73 15.43
CA SER A 118 -1.28 -13.27 15.79
C SER A 118 -2.00 -12.43 16.85
N SER A 119 -1.25 -11.85 17.81
CA SER A 119 -1.85 -10.99 18.84
C SER A 119 -2.36 -9.65 18.28
N VAL A 120 -1.64 -9.04 17.34
CA VAL A 120 -2.12 -7.81 16.68
C VAL A 120 -3.25 -8.11 15.70
N GLU A 121 -3.25 -9.25 15.01
CA GLU A 121 -4.33 -9.66 14.10
C GLU A 121 -5.67 -9.84 14.83
N ALA A 122 -5.65 -10.48 16.00
CA ALA A 122 -6.83 -10.65 16.83
C ALA A 122 -7.39 -9.30 17.32
N ALA A 123 -6.51 -8.40 17.75
CA ALA A 123 -6.92 -7.04 18.16
C ALA A 123 -7.43 -6.21 16.96
N PHE A 124 -6.76 -6.32 15.81
CA PHE A 124 -7.12 -5.65 14.57
C PHE A 124 -8.51 -6.06 14.08
N THR A 125 -8.82 -7.35 14.13
CA THR A 125 -10.14 -7.89 13.71
C THR A 125 -11.27 -7.26 14.51
N ASN A 126 -11.08 -7.14 15.83
CA ASN A 126 -12.05 -6.57 16.76
C ASN A 126 -11.94 -5.05 16.92
N PHE A 127 -11.06 -4.39 16.18
CA PHE A 127 -10.80 -2.97 16.34
C PHE A 127 -12.00 -2.12 15.88
N SER A 128 -12.56 -1.31 16.76
CA SER A 128 -13.58 -0.29 16.46
C SER A 128 -12.99 1.10 16.70
N VAL A 129 -13.39 2.07 15.86
CA VAL A 129 -12.89 3.45 15.86
C VAL A 129 -13.70 4.32 16.81
#